data_AF-A0A7C3WGN2-F1
#
_entry.id   AF-A0A7C3WGN2-F1
#
_cell.length_a   1.000
_cell.length_b   1.000
_cell.length_c   1.000
_cell.angle_alpha   90.00
_cell.angle_beta   90.00
_cell.angle_gamma   90.00
#
_symmetry.space_group_name_H-M   'P 1'
#
loop_
_entity.id
_entity.type
_entity.pdbx_description
1 polymer ?
#
loop_
_entity_poly.entity_id
_entity_poly.type
_entity_poly.pdbx_seq_one_letter_code
_entity_poly.pdbx_strand_id
1 'polypeptide(L)'
;MIPPTTKIGIKAISVNLLLDNPEQAVVCRGPIVSNVIKRLYTEVDWSDLHFLIIDLPPDTSDAPLTVYQSIPIDGVVVVSTPQDLALMIVAKAVNMAKTINVPVLGLIENMGYLICPHCGHRINLFGELKGRRQRRDLTYRFSE
;
A
#
# COMPACT_ATOMS: atom_id res chain seq x y z
N MET A 1 -8.11 -8.07 -20.59
CA MET A 1 -6.63 -8.04 -20.59
C MET A 1 -6.11 -9.14 -19.68
N ILE A 2 -5.25 -10.05 -20.15
CA ILE A 2 -4.72 -11.14 -19.31
C ILE A 2 -3.46 -10.64 -18.58
N PRO A 3 -3.41 -10.65 -17.23
CA PRO A 3 -2.24 -10.20 -16.50
C PRO A 3 -1.09 -11.22 -16.61
N PRO A 4 0.17 -10.78 -16.75
CA PRO A 4 1.30 -11.68 -16.67
C PRO A 4 1.36 -12.37 -15.30
N THR A 5 1.87 -13.59 -15.32
CA THR A 5 1.97 -14.43 -14.12
C THR A 5 3.44 -14.69 -13.80
N THR A 6 3.82 -14.51 -12.54
CA THR A 6 5.18 -14.81 -12.08
C THR A 6 5.43 -16.31 -12.06
N LYS A 7 6.71 -16.73 -11.93
CA LYS A 7 7.07 -18.16 -11.81
C LYS A 7 6.39 -18.88 -10.65
N ILE A 8 5.97 -18.14 -9.63
CA ILE A 8 5.29 -18.66 -8.44
C ILE A 8 3.76 -18.51 -8.50
N GLY A 9 3.21 -18.15 -9.67
CA GLY A 9 1.76 -18.11 -9.88
C GLY A 9 1.06 -16.80 -9.50
N ILE A 10 1.80 -15.74 -9.15
CA ILE A 10 1.19 -14.43 -8.83
C ILE A 10 0.85 -13.70 -10.13
N LYS A 11 -0.41 -13.37 -10.32
CA LYS A 11 -0.87 -12.44 -11.37
C LYS A 11 -0.52 -11.01 -10.96
N ALA A 12 0.14 -10.26 -11.84
CA ALA A 12 0.53 -8.89 -11.55
C ALA A 12 0.27 -7.99 -12.74
N ILE A 13 -0.15 -6.76 -12.49
CA ILE A 13 -0.25 -5.74 -13.52
C ILE A 13 0.22 -4.39 -12.97
N SER A 14 0.80 -3.59 -13.86
CA SER A 14 1.26 -2.24 -13.57
C SER A 14 1.06 -1.40 -14.82
N VAL A 15 0.86 -0.10 -14.63
CA VAL A 15 0.80 0.87 -15.73
C VAL A 15 2.06 0.78 -16.58
N ASN A 16 3.23 0.55 -15.97
CA ASN A 16 4.50 0.44 -16.67
C ASN A 16 4.55 -0.75 -17.65
N LEU A 17 3.75 -1.79 -17.43
CA LEU A 17 3.66 -2.95 -18.34
C LEU A 17 2.81 -2.66 -19.58
N LEU A 18 2.06 -1.56 -19.58
CA LEU A 18 1.19 -1.14 -20.67
C LEU A 18 1.84 -0.08 -21.58
N LEU A 19 3.06 0.35 -21.26
CA LEU A 19 3.81 1.33 -22.04
C LEU A 19 4.71 0.63 -23.04
N ASP A 20 4.78 1.17 -24.25
CA ASP A 20 5.70 0.67 -25.28
C ASP A 20 7.17 0.94 -24.92
N ASN A 21 7.43 2.01 -24.16
CA ASN A 21 8.76 2.36 -23.65
C ASN A 21 8.73 2.49 -22.12
N PRO A 22 9.48 1.66 -21.37
CA PRO A 22 9.52 1.72 -19.89
C PRO A 22 10.20 2.96 -19.32
N GLU A 23 10.98 3.70 -20.11
CA GLU A 23 11.58 4.98 -19.69
C GLU A 23 10.63 6.18 -19.87
N GLN A 24 9.47 5.95 -20.50
CA GLN A 24 8.49 7.00 -20.74
C GLN A 24 7.86 7.42 -19.41
N ALA A 25 8.09 8.68 -19.03
CA ALA A 25 7.41 9.27 -17.89
C ALA A 25 5.90 9.34 -18.15
N VAL A 26 5.12 8.59 -17.38
CA VAL A 26 3.66 8.71 -17.40
C VAL A 26 3.27 9.91 -16.55
N VAL A 27 2.83 10.98 -17.20
CA VAL A 27 2.23 12.11 -16.49
C VAL A 27 0.84 11.72 -16.02
N CYS A 28 0.80 11.08 -14.87
CA CYS A 28 -0.42 10.68 -14.16
C CYS A 28 -1.08 11.91 -13.49
N ARG A 29 -1.71 12.80 -14.26
CA ARG A 29 -2.58 13.84 -13.68
C ARG A 29 -3.84 13.19 -13.09
N GLY A 30 -4.40 13.76 -12.01
CA GLY A 30 -5.50 13.18 -11.22
C GLY A 30 -6.56 12.36 -11.99
N PRO A 31 -7.22 12.92 -13.03
CA PRO A 31 -8.26 12.20 -13.78
C PRO A 31 -7.76 10.93 -14.50
N ILE A 32 -6.49 10.91 -14.93
CA ILE A 32 -5.87 9.78 -15.62
C ILE A 32 -5.64 8.65 -14.61
N VAL A 33 -5.18 8.97 -13.40
CA VAL A 33 -4.97 7.99 -12.33
C VAL A 33 -6.27 7.27 -12.00
N SER A 34 -7.36 8.03 -11.84
CA SER A 34 -8.66 7.45 -11.51
C SER A 34 -9.18 6.49 -12.58
N ASN A 35 -9.03 6.86 -13.85
CA ASN A 35 -9.45 6.00 -14.95
C ASN A 35 -8.58 4.75 -15.05
N VAL A 36 -7.26 4.89 -14.92
CA VAL A 36 -6.33 3.76 -14.96
C VAL A 36 -6.65 2.76 -13.85
N ILE A 37 -6.86 3.21 -12.63
CA ILE A 37 -7.22 2.35 -11.49
C ILE A 37 -8.50 1.56 -11.77
N LYS A 38 -9.55 2.23 -12.27
CA LYS A 38 -10.81 1.56 -12.66
C LYS A 38 -10.55 0.51 -13.73
N ARG A 39 -9.80 0.84 -14.78
CA ARG A 39 -9.48 -0.09 -15.88
C ARG A 39 -8.69 -1.30 -15.40
N LEU A 40 -7.70 -1.12 -14.54
CA LEU A 40 -6.92 -2.23 -13.97
C LEU A 40 -7.80 -3.17 -13.12
N TYR A 41 -8.85 -2.66 -12.49
CA TYR A 41 -9.79 -3.47 -11.73
C TYR A 41 -10.81 -4.18 -12.63
N THR A 42 -11.41 -3.47 -13.59
CA THR A 42 -12.56 -3.97 -14.37
C THR A 42 -12.21 -4.66 -15.69
N GLU A 43 -11.12 -4.26 -16.37
CA GLU A 43 -10.77 -4.76 -17.71
C GLU A 43 -9.73 -5.89 -17.67
N VAL A 44 -9.12 -6.13 -16.52
CA VAL A 44 -8.16 -7.21 -16.30
C VAL A 44 -8.90 -8.48 -15.92
N ASP A 45 -8.58 -9.57 -16.63
CA ASP A 45 -9.07 -10.90 -16.29
C ASP A 45 -8.24 -11.46 -15.14
N TRP A 46 -8.65 -11.12 -13.93
CA TRP A 46 -8.09 -11.64 -12.69
C TRP A 46 -8.46 -13.11 -12.45
N SER A 47 -9.50 -13.61 -13.11
CA SER A 47 -10.15 -14.91 -12.85
C SER A 47 -10.46 -15.09 -11.36
N ASP A 48 -10.61 -16.33 -10.86
CA ASP A 48 -10.87 -16.57 -9.44
C ASP A 48 -9.63 -16.24 -8.59
N LEU A 49 -9.76 -15.22 -7.73
CA LEU A 49 -8.74 -14.81 -6.76
C LEU A 49 -9.31 -14.87 -5.34
N HIS A 50 -8.49 -15.31 -4.40
CA HIS A 50 -8.77 -15.15 -2.97
C HIS A 50 -8.41 -13.75 -2.48
N PHE A 51 -7.36 -13.16 -3.04
CA PHE A 51 -6.85 -11.85 -2.65
C PHE A 51 -6.40 -11.05 -3.87
N LEU A 52 -6.74 -9.77 -3.89
CA LEU A 52 -6.21 -8.77 -4.81
C LEU A 52 -5.52 -7.68 -3.97
N ILE A 53 -4.21 -7.54 -4.13
CA ILE A 53 -3.44 -6.51 -3.43
C ILE A 53 -3.27 -5.32 -4.37
N ILE A 54 -3.63 -4.13 -3.90
CA ILE A 54 -3.50 -2.88 -4.63
C ILE A 54 -2.40 -2.04 -3.97
N ASP A 55 -1.32 -1.77 -4.71
CA ASP A 55 -0.26 -0.88 -4.26
C ASP A 55 -0.65 0.57 -4.56
N LEU A 56 -0.88 1.34 -3.50
CA LEU A 56 -1.31 2.74 -3.60
C LEU A 56 -0.08 3.65 -3.66
N PRO A 57 -0.10 4.71 -4.49
CA PRO A 57 0.96 5.71 -4.44
C PRO A 57 1.02 6.34 -3.03
N PRO A 58 2.20 6.85 -2.60
CA PRO A 58 2.43 7.28 -1.21
C PRO A 58 1.66 8.54 -0.79
N ASP A 59 0.83 9.10 -1.67
CA ASP A 59 0.09 10.34 -1.41
C ASP A 59 -1.24 10.06 -0.69
N THR A 60 -1.64 10.99 0.18
CA THR A 60 -2.90 10.95 0.93
C THR A 60 -4.02 11.76 0.27
N SER A 61 -3.78 12.35 -0.91
CA SER A 61 -4.72 13.26 -1.57
C SER A 61 -5.82 12.52 -2.37
N ASP A 62 -5.57 12.19 -3.64
CA ASP A 62 -6.66 11.84 -4.56
C ASP A 62 -6.69 10.36 -4.96
N ALA A 63 -5.53 9.71 -5.03
CA ALA A 63 -5.42 8.35 -5.54
C ALA A 63 -6.01 7.29 -4.57
N PRO A 64 -5.66 7.27 -3.27
CA PRO A 64 -6.32 6.37 -2.32
C PRO A 64 -7.83 6.60 -2.25
N LEU A 65 -8.26 7.86 -2.19
CA LEU A 65 -9.69 8.21 -2.15
C LEU A 65 -10.43 7.67 -3.37
N THR A 66 -9.85 7.82 -4.55
CA THR A 66 -10.40 7.24 -5.78
C THR A 66 -10.53 5.72 -5.67
N VAL A 67 -9.51 5.03 -5.16
CA VAL A 67 -9.54 3.56 -5.01
C VAL A 67 -10.68 3.16 -4.08
N TYR A 68 -10.78 3.80 -2.92
CA TYR A 68 -11.83 3.52 -1.95
C TYR A 68 -13.24 3.80 -2.49
N GLN A 69 -13.38 4.76 -3.41
CA GLN A 69 -14.66 5.09 -4.05
C GLN A 69 -14.98 4.23 -5.28
N SER A 70 -13.95 3.68 -5.94
CA SER A 70 -14.10 2.99 -7.23
C SER A 70 -14.10 1.48 -7.13
N ILE A 71 -13.55 0.93 -6.04
CA ILE A 71 -13.32 -0.49 -5.85
C ILE A 71 -13.87 -0.88 -4.47
N PRO A 72 -14.59 -2.01 -4.33
CA PRO A 72 -14.94 -2.53 -3.01
C PRO A 72 -13.67 -2.98 -2.28
N ILE A 73 -13.32 -2.29 -1.19
CA ILE A 73 -12.11 -2.58 -0.40
C ILE A 73 -12.52 -3.25 0.92
N ASP A 74 -12.02 -4.47 1.14
CA ASP A 74 -12.25 -5.22 2.39
C ASP A 74 -11.41 -4.72 3.56
N GLY A 75 -10.28 -4.06 3.26
CA GLY A 75 -9.47 -3.39 4.26
C GLY A 75 -8.15 -2.85 3.72
N VAL A 76 -7.47 -2.07 4.55
CA VAL A 76 -6.18 -1.43 4.23
C VAL A 76 -5.10 -1.82 5.23
N VAL A 77 -3.89 -2.06 4.73
CA VAL A 77 -2.68 -2.17 5.56
C VAL A 77 -1.86 -0.91 5.35
N VAL A 78 -1.50 -0.24 6.44
CA VAL A 78 -0.68 0.97 6.40
C VAL A 78 0.77 0.59 6.62
N VAL A 79 1.68 1.09 5.78
CA VAL A 79 3.13 0.86 5.89
C VAL A 79 3.81 2.20 6.18
N SER A 80 4.74 2.22 7.14
CA SER A 80 5.45 3.43 7.56
C SER A 80 6.85 3.12 8.07
N THR A 81 7.62 4.15 8.36
CA THR A 81 8.90 4.05 9.09
C THR A 81 8.72 4.55 10.54
N PRO A 82 9.56 4.14 11.51
CA PRO A 82 9.47 4.59 12.91
C PRO A 82 9.91 6.05 13.15
N GLN A 83 9.80 6.91 12.14
CA GLN A 83 10.11 8.34 12.22
C GLN A 83 8.87 9.13 12.65
N ASP A 84 9.04 10.16 13.48
CA ASP A 84 7.89 10.92 14.00
C ASP A 84 7.04 11.57 12.90
N LEU A 85 7.69 12.08 11.84
CA LEU A 85 7.00 12.65 10.69
C LEU A 85 6.14 11.61 9.95
N ALA A 86 6.65 10.39 9.80
CA ALA A 86 5.94 9.31 9.11
C ALA A 86 4.70 8.85 9.90
N LEU A 87 4.76 8.84 11.23
CA LEU A 87 3.61 8.51 12.09
C LEU A 87 2.47 9.51 11.98
N MET A 88 2.77 10.80 11.77
CA MET A 88 1.72 11.80 11.52
C MET A 88 0.99 11.52 10.20
N ILE A 89 1.69 11.04 9.17
CA ILE A 89 1.10 10.65 7.89
C ILE A 89 0.24 9.39 8.08
N VAL A 90 0.70 8.41 8.85
CA VAL A 90 -0.08 7.22 9.23
C VAL A 90 -1.39 7.60 9.90
N ALA A 91 -1.36 8.53 10.86
CA ALA A 91 -2.57 8.97 11.55
C ALA A 91 -3.59 9.59 10.58
N LYS A 92 -3.13 10.38 9.60
CA LYS A 92 -4.00 10.92 8.54
C LYS A 92 -4.59 9.82 7.66
N ALA A 93 -3.78 8.84 7.24
CA ALA A 93 -4.24 7.72 6.41
C ALA A 93 -5.29 6.85 7.15
N VAL A 94 -5.07 6.55 8.43
CA VAL A 94 -6.02 5.83 9.28
C VAL A 94 -7.34 6.59 9.41
N ASN A 95 -7.28 7.91 9.64
CA ASN A 95 -8.49 8.74 9.74
C ASN A 95 -9.23 8.86 8.41
N MET A 96 -8.52 8.88 7.28
CA MET A 96 -9.14 8.86 5.95
C MET A 96 -9.89 7.54 5.73
N ALA A 97 -9.26 6.40 6.02
CA ALA A 97 -9.91 5.08 5.91
C ALA A 97 -11.15 4.98 6.79
N LYS A 98 -11.10 5.51 8.02
CA LYS A 98 -12.28 5.59 8.91
C LYS A 98 -13.42 6.42 8.34
N THR A 99 -13.12 7.60 7.77
CA THR A 99 -14.14 8.52 7.22
C THR A 99 -14.99 7.88 6.11
N ILE A 100 -14.41 6.94 5.38
CA ILE A 100 -15.05 6.22 4.26
C ILE A 100 -15.41 4.77 4.62
N ASN A 101 -15.37 4.41 5.91
CA ASN A 101 -15.74 3.10 6.46
C ASN A 101 -14.90 1.91 5.94
N VAL A 102 -13.62 2.14 5.61
CA VAL A 102 -12.68 1.06 5.24
C VAL A 102 -11.94 0.56 6.50
N PRO A 103 -11.98 -0.74 6.81
CA PRO A 103 -11.24 -1.31 7.94
C PRO A 103 -9.73 -1.17 7.80
N VAL A 104 -9.04 -0.67 8.83
CA VAL A 104 -7.58 -0.70 8.88
C VAL A 104 -7.13 -2.01 9.48
N LEU A 105 -6.69 -2.93 8.63
CA LEU A 105 -6.29 -4.28 9.02
C LEU A 105 -5.03 -4.27 9.89
N GLY A 106 -4.07 -3.40 9.58
CA GLY A 106 -2.82 -3.31 10.35
C GLY A 106 -1.92 -2.15 10.00
N LEU A 107 -0.89 -1.97 10.84
CA LEU A 107 0.22 -1.05 10.65
C LEU A 107 1.54 -1.83 10.65
N ILE A 108 2.33 -1.66 9.59
CA ILE A 108 3.67 -2.21 9.44
C ILE A 108 4.68 -1.07 9.60
N GLU A 109 5.53 -1.15 10.61
CA GLU A 109 6.70 -0.28 10.75
C GLU A 109 7.90 -0.92 10.05
N ASN A 110 8.08 -0.56 8.77
CA ASN A 110 9.21 -0.98 7.96
C ASN A 110 10.51 -0.26 8.40
N MET A 111 11.66 -0.86 8.11
CA MET A 111 12.99 -0.31 8.40
C MET A 111 13.18 0.07 9.90
N GLY A 112 12.57 -0.67 10.82
CA GLY A 112 12.67 -0.39 12.26
C GLY A 112 14.04 -0.65 12.86
N TYR A 113 14.78 -1.60 12.29
CA TYR A 113 16.12 -1.95 12.73
C TYR A 113 16.92 -2.55 11.57
N LEU A 114 18.24 -2.63 11.75
CA LEU A 114 19.12 -3.46 10.94
C LEU A 114 19.87 -4.43 11.83
N ILE A 115 20.21 -5.60 11.30
CA ILE A 115 21.12 -6.54 11.94
C ILE A 115 22.52 -6.25 11.40
N CYS A 116 23.45 -5.90 12.29
CA CYS A 116 24.82 -5.61 11.89
C CYS A 116 25.43 -6.86 11.21
N PRO A 117 25.90 -6.77 9.95
CA PRO A 117 26.42 -7.93 9.23
C PRO A 117 27.73 -8.47 9.81
N HIS A 118 28.42 -7.69 10.65
CA HIS A 118 29.70 -8.07 11.24
C HIS A 118 29.58 -8.73 12.62
N CYS A 119 28.58 -8.34 13.42
CA CYS A 119 28.46 -8.81 14.81
C CYS A 119 27.06 -9.32 15.20
N GLY A 120 26.08 -9.28 14.29
CA GLY A 120 24.71 -9.72 14.57
C GLY A 120 23.92 -8.80 15.52
N HIS A 121 24.53 -7.71 16.01
CA HIS A 121 23.85 -6.78 16.90
C HIS A 121 22.71 -6.06 16.19
N ARG A 122 21.55 -5.97 16.86
CA ARG A 122 20.39 -5.21 16.38
C ARG A 122 20.62 -3.72 16.60
N ILE A 123 20.60 -2.96 15.52
CA ILE A 123 20.71 -1.50 15.55
C ILE A 123 19.35 -0.92 15.18
N ASN A 124 18.70 -0.24 16.12
CA ASN A 124 17.44 0.45 15.88
C ASN A 124 17.69 1.74 15.10
N LEU A 125 17.32 1.74 13.81
CA LEU A 125 17.65 2.80 12.86
C LEU A 125 17.10 4.17 13.24
N PHE A 126 15.90 4.21 13.81
CA PHE A 126 15.16 5.43 14.14
C PHE A 126 14.74 5.50 15.61
N GLY A 127 15.42 4.73 16.47
CA GLY A 127 15.02 4.53 17.85
C GLY A 127 13.97 3.43 18.02
N GLU A 128 13.23 3.46 19.12
CA GLU A 128 12.19 2.46 19.38
C GLU A 128 11.05 2.52 18.37
N LEU A 129 10.38 1.39 18.16
CA LEU A 129 9.15 1.32 17.37
C LEU A 129 8.05 2.16 18.04
N LYS A 130 7.38 3.01 17.26
CA LYS A 130 6.45 4.03 17.76
C LYS A 130 5.00 3.76 17.39
N GLY A 131 4.76 2.85 16.45
CA GLY A 131 3.44 2.45 15.95
C GLY A 131 2.54 1.80 17.00
N ARG A 132 3.07 1.46 18.19
CA ARG A 132 2.28 0.97 19.34
C ARG A 132 1.15 1.93 19.75
N ARG A 133 1.30 3.25 19.56
CA ARG A 133 0.24 4.21 19.88
C ARG A 133 -0.95 4.08 18.93
N GLN A 134 -0.69 3.87 17.64
CA GLN A 134 -1.69 3.74 16.58
C GLN A 134 -2.34 2.34 16.55
N ARG A 135 -1.76 1.33 17.21
CA ARG A 135 -2.34 -0.02 17.32
C ARG A 135 -3.75 -0.08 17.94
N ARG A 136 -4.18 0.97 18.65
CA ARG A 136 -5.54 1.05 19.23
C ARG A 136 -6.63 1.16 18.17
N ASP A 137 -6.30 1.70 17.01
CA ASP A 137 -7.24 1.99 15.92
C ASP A 137 -7.30 0.87 14.86
N LEU A 138 -6.58 -0.23 15.07
CA LEU A 138 -6.48 -1.33 14.11
C LEU A 138 -7.54 -2.39 14.37
N THR A 139 -8.11 -2.91 13.28
CA THR A 139 -9.06 -4.04 13.30
C THR A 139 -8.36 -5.34 13.70
N TYR A 140 -7.15 -5.57 13.19
CA TYR A 140 -6.33 -6.74 13.56
C TYR A 140 -5.00 -6.32 14.18
N ARG A 141 -4.55 -7.10 15.17
CA ARG A 141 -3.26 -6.94 15.80
C ARG A 141 -2.34 -8.02 15.28
N PHE A 142 -1.51 -7.69 14.29
CA PHE A 142 -0.44 -8.57 13.86
C PHE A 142 0.57 -8.74 15.01
N SER A 143 0.90 -9.99 15.36
CA SER A 143 1.97 -10.31 16.31
C SER A 143 3.34 -9.98 15.71
N GLU A 144 4.26 -9.51 16.55
CA GLU A 144 5.67 -9.24 16.21
C GLU A 144 6.43 -10.52 15.86
#